data_AF-A0A090KYF1-F1
#
_entry.id   AF-A0A090KYF1-F1
#
_cell.length_a   1.000
_cell.length_b   1.000
_cell.length_c   1.000
_cell.angle_alpha   90.00
_cell.angle_beta   90.00
_cell.angle_gamma   90.00
#
_symmetry.space_group_name_H-M   'P 1'
#
loop_
_entity.id
_entity.type
_entity.pdbx_description
1 polymer ?
#
loop_
_entity_poly.entity_id
_entity_poly.type
_entity_poly.pdbx_seq_one_letter_code
_entity_poly.pdbx_strand_id
1 'polypeptide(L)'
;MVELKKEKEINVNCIFTDKIEQFCETIEKSYPENVGNFTLELYKDDKAKAVFETNYKENVLTILKIYFEIANEEKHFYSYEMWKEPVERKVLIETALTFLKKQKFNERSLYVGKNGSEILKEYDIHRLPYGSKNTNKYMAVCGTSFVNLEKLEDINEHLISQKYKTMKNILESRKKLKDAMNKLNYKHFSLLNKETLNEIEKNSYSDKEYKLFENFENKILIGNVNNVFGKHSKIAMVGSMANHTAIKGSTLDYTILTSIEVKKDKKFNKDEALEKVCDLLKNEKTLSDIKIEKSTKFSLIHMKSSNIPDIDITLSVDNLLGVEFTQVCESAQKQCHSFALLGRLLRLWLKELSLNTGETKVWGTYFFDLLLLRLLEKRRLISYNIMKTFDAYKTHNYQQLIKRCQNINKLMTNEKETDKLMIGSYFMMFLLEYGIHFPQHHGMTFPFSTVLDSHTIDLSHGKLCFVKGGFTVLHSAYIGDIKKYRYFVNALITTLWEVVAYLTNTAYNSVKFKYVKEDGTNGEGNPLEEYLIIDIDEMKENEEDNKIFTFDNAKKIMKKI
;
A
#
# COMPACT_ATOMS: atom_id res chain seq x y z
N MET A 1 15.56 -31.31 7.23
CA MET A 1 16.44 -30.96 8.36
C MET A 1 17.75 -30.48 7.74
N VAL A 2 17.94 -29.17 7.57
CA VAL A 2 19.23 -28.66 7.11
C VAL A 2 20.10 -28.64 8.35
N GLU A 3 20.99 -29.62 8.47
CA GLU A 3 22.15 -29.47 9.34
C GLU A 3 22.85 -28.19 8.89
N LEU A 4 22.71 -27.14 9.70
CA LEU A 4 23.65 -26.03 9.69
C LEU A 4 25.03 -26.68 9.78
N LYS A 5 25.80 -26.60 8.69
CA LYS A 5 27.17 -27.10 8.64
C LYS A 5 27.90 -26.70 9.91
N LYS A 6 28.19 -27.67 10.76
CA LYS A 6 29.05 -27.60 11.95
C LYS A 6 30.53 -27.34 11.61
N GLU A 7 30.83 -26.63 10.50
CA GLU A 7 32.21 -26.46 10.01
C GLU A 7 32.83 -25.10 10.35
N LYS A 8 32.14 -24.28 11.14
CA LYS A 8 32.82 -23.30 11.99
C LYS A 8 32.19 -23.39 13.37
N GLU A 9 32.69 -24.31 14.18
CA GLU A 9 32.79 -24.03 15.62
C GLU A 9 33.66 -22.77 15.76
N ILE A 10 33.08 -21.60 15.50
CA ILE A 10 33.51 -20.40 16.20
C ILE A 10 33.23 -20.77 17.63
N ASN A 11 34.28 -21.00 18.41
CA ASN A 11 34.17 -21.23 19.83
C ASN A 11 33.48 -19.98 20.42
N VAL A 12 32.15 -20.04 20.62
CA VAL A 12 31.24 -18.89 20.89
C VAL A 12 31.34 -18.44 22.36
N ASN A 13 32.55 -18.49 22.92
CA ASN A 13 32.85 -17.76 24.14
C ASN A 13 33.37 -16.38 23.75
N CYS A 14 32.78 -15.34 24.34
CA CYS A 14 33.21 -13.97 24.10
C CYS A 14 34.72 -13.86 24.33
N ILE A 15 35.43 -13.40 23.30
CA ILE A 15 36.89 -13.44 23.28
C ILE A 15 37.46 -12.67 24.49
N PHE A 16 36.79 -11.68 25.09
CA PHE A 16 37.38 -10.78 26.10
C PHE A 16 37.00 -11.02 27.58
N THR A 17 36.17 -12.01 27.94
CA THR A 17 35.61 -12.10 29.32
C THR A 17 36.64 -12.21 30.44
N ASP A 18 37.78 -12.82 30.18
CA ASP A 18 38.94 -12.94 31.08
C ASP A 18 39.82 -11.69 31.15
N LYS A 19 39.59 -10.68 30.30
CA LYS A 19 40.35 -9.43 30.21
C LYS A 19 39.57 -8.20 30.65
N ILE A 20 38.28 -8.34 30.98
CA ILE A 20 37.39 -7.21 31.33
C ILE A 20 37.95 -6.38 32.51
N GLU A 21 38.42 -7.04 33.58
CA GLU A 21 38.97 -6.34 34.75
C GLU A 21 40.26 -5.59 34.39
N GLN A 22 41.17 -6.23 33.64
CA GLN A 22 42.40 -5.59 33.15
C GLN A 22 42.10 -4.39 32.24
N PHE A 23 41.10 -4.48 31.37
CA PHE A 23 40.69 -3.40 30.48
C PHE A 23 40.08 -2.24 31.26
N CYS A 24 39.26 -2.53 32.26
CA CYS A 24 38.70 -1.53 33.17
C CYS A 24 39.80 -0.72 33.86
N GLU A 25 40.78 -1.39 34.44
CA GLU A 25 41.91 -0.72 35.09
C GLU A 25 42.75 0.11 34.12
N THR A 26 42.93 -0.37 32.88
CA THR A 26 43.72 0.34 31.87
C THR A 26 43.01 1.62 31.42
N ILE A 27 41.69 1.59 31.23
CA ILE A 27 40.90 2.80 30.89
C ILE A 27 41.02 3.85 32.00
N GLU A 28 40.88 3.46 33.27
CA GLU A 28 40.97 4.38 34.41
C GLU A 28 42.34 5.09 34.50
N LYS A 29 43.42 4.34 34.22
CA LYS A 29 44.81 4.81 34.30
C LYS A 29 45.25 5.60 33.07
N SER A 30 44.79 5.20 31.89
CA SER A 30 45.26 5.77 30.61
C SER A 30 44.47 6.98 30.14
N TYR A 31 43.24 7.19 30.64
CA TYR A 31 42.45 8.35 30.24
C TYR A 31 43.02 9.67 30.82
N PRO A 32 43.23 10.72 30.00
CA PRO A 32 43.82 11.99 30.42
C PRO A 32 43.08 12.66 31.60
N GLU A 33 43.78 13.51 32.37
CA GLU A 33 43.20 14.21 33.53
C GLU A 33 42.05 15.16 33.14
N ASN A 34 42.13 15.74 31.94
CA ASN A 34 41.09 16.60 31.36
C ASN A 34 40.36 15.88 30.22
N VAL A 35 39.06 16.16 30.06
CA VAL A 35 38.26 15.58 28.98
C VAL A 35 38.69 16.17 27.64
N GLY A 36 39.02 15.32 26.67
CA GLY A 36 39.45 15.72 25.34
C GLY A 36 39.31 14.58 24.32
N ASN A 37 39.81 14.82 23.12
CA ASN A 37 39.91 13.79 22.10
C ASN A 37 40.91 12.72 22.55
N PHE A 38 40.46 11.49 22.68
CA PHE A 38 41.30 10.40 23.15
C PHE A 38 40.87 9.08 22.53
N THR A 39 41.84 8.22 22.25
CA THR A 39 41.59 6.88 21.73
C THR A 39 42.52 5.92 22.42
N LEU A 40 41.95 4.83 22.95
CA LEU A 40 42.67 3.76 23.61
C LEU A 40 42.24 2.43 23.00
N GLU A 41 43.23 1.67 22.56
CA GLU A 41 43.04 0.34 22.02
C GLU A 41 43.55 -0.70 23.02
N LEU A 42 42.67 -1.64 23.38
CA LEU A 42 42.91 -2.66 24.38
C LEU A 42 42.86 -4.03 23.70
N TYR A 43 44.03 -4.64 23.58
CA TYR A 43 44.19 -5.87 22.83
C TYR A 43 43.96 -7.10 23.69
N LYS A 44 43.33 -8.12 23.12
CA LYS A 44 43.47 -9.50 23.60
C LYS A 44 44.18 -10.32 22.54
N ASP A 45 45.46 -10.54 22.81
CA ASP A 45 46.40 -11.18 21.88
C ASP A 45 46.34 -10.53 20.48
N ASP A 46 46.70 -11.27 19.44
CA ASP A 46 46.65 -10.82 18.04
C ASP A 46 45.28 -11.05 17.38
N LYS A 47 44.25 -11.36 18.17
CA LYS A 47 42.96 -11.85 17.64
C LYS A 47 41.88 -10.79 17.65
N ALA A 48 41.84 -9.93 18.67
CA ALA A 48 40.78 -8.95 18.81
C ALA A 48 41.21 -7.75 19.67
N LYS A 49 40.62 -6.58 19.43
CA LYS A 49 40.82 -5.37 20.26
C LYS A 49 39.50 -4.72 20.66
N ALA A 50 39.47 -4.10 21.83
CA ALA A 50 38.42 -3.17 22.25
C ALA A 50 38.96 -1.74 22.09
N VAL A 51 38.21 -0.88 21.42
CA VAL A 51 38.58 0.52 21.20
C VAL A 51 37.65 1.40 22.01
N PHE A 52 38.26 2.27 22.81
CA PHE A 52 37.61 3.30 23.59
C PHE A 52 37.99 4.65 22.97
N GLU A 53 37.01 5.42 22.51
CA GLU A 53 37.22 6.69 21.82
C GLU A 53 36.34 7.78 22.44
N THR A 54 36.93 8.92 22.77
CA THR A 54 36.19 10.14 23.11
C THR A 54 36.48 11.20 22.07
N ASN A 55 35.42 11.87 21.61
CA ASN A 55 35.50 13.04 20.76
C ASN A 55 34.83 14.21 21.47
N TYR A 56 35.62 15.23 21.76
CA TYR A 56 35.21 16.42 22.49
C TYR A 56 35.20 17.63 21.54
N LYS A 57 34.03 18.24 21.38
CA LYS A 57 33.89 19.56 20.74
C LYS A 57 33.62 20.59 21.83
N GLU A 58 34.56 21.52 22.02
CA GLU A 58 34.44 22.60 23.02
C GLU A 58 33.05 23.25 22.96
N ASN A 59 32.38 23.28 24.12
CA ASN A 59 31.10 23.94 24.39
C ASN A 59 29.85 23.40 23.64
N VAL A 60 29.88 22.19 23.08
CA VAL A 60 28.68 21.65 22.39
C VAL A 60 28.37 20.20 22.74
N LEU A 61 29.36 19.29 22.73
CA LEU A 61 29.06 17.87 22.86
C LEU A 61 30.29 17.01 23.16
N THR A 62 30.15 16.06 24.08
CA THR A 62 31.11 14.96 24.30
C THR A 62 30.52 13.67 23.75
N ILE A 63 31.26 13.02 22.86
CA ILE A 63 30.91 11.73 22.26
C ILE A 63 31.81 10.68 22.89
N LEU A 64 31.24 9.63 23.48
CA LEU A 64 31.98 8.45 23.92
C LEU A 64 31.57 7.27 23.03
N LYS A 65 32.55 6.65 22.38
CA LYS A 65 32.42 5.45 21.57
C LYS A 65 33.21 4.30 22.19
N ILE A 66 32.59 3.14 22.31
CA ILE A 66 33.29 1.91 22.71
C ILE A 66 32.88 0.81 21.74
N TYR A 67 33.84 0.22 21.04
CA TYR A 67 33.60 -0.82 20.07
C TYR A 67 34.66 -1.93 20.11
N PHE A 68 34.39 -3.07 19.51
CA PHE A 68 35.35 -4.18 19.42
C PHE A 68 35.68 -4.48 17.95
N GLU A 69 36.88 -5.00 17.69
CA GLU A 69 37.33 -5.38 16.35
C GLU A 69 38.03 -6.73 16.37
N ILE A 70 37.95 -7.46 15.26
CA ILE A 70 38.83 -8.60 14.98
C ILE A 70 40.08 -8.06 14.30
N ALA A 71 41.25 -8.31 14.91
CA ALA A 71 42.50 -7.61 14.59
C ALA A 71 42.98 -7.77 13.13
N ASN A 72 42.53 -8.80 12.41
CA ASN A 72 42.95 -9.11 11.04
C ASN A 72 41.89 -8.86 9.95
N GLU A 73 40.68 -8.38 10.29
CA GLU A 73 39.60 -8.20 9.31
C GLU A 73 39.02 -6.78 9.26
N GLU A 74 39.47 -5.83 10.09
CA GLU A 74 38.91 -4.46 10.23
C GLU A 74 37.37 -4.44 10.42
N LYS A 75 36.78 -5.56 10.85
CA LYS A 75 35.33 -5.67 11.09
C LYS A 75 35.00 -5.24 12.50
N HIS A 76 34.09 -4.26 12.60
CA HIS A 76 33.62 -3.73 13.87
C HIS A 76 32.48 -4.60 14.42
N PHE A 77 32.59 -4.99 15.69
CA PHE A 77 31.60 -5.73 16.45
C PHE A 77 31.26 -4.94 17.71
N TYR A 78 29.97 -4.60 17.84
CA TYR A 78 29.39 -3.79 18.90
C TYR A 78 29.93 -2.36 18.99
N SER A 79 29.02 -1.41 19.18
CA SER A 79 29.34 0.00 19.36
C SER A 79 28.37 0.57 20.38
N TYR A 80 28.88 0.94 21.54
CA TYR A 80 28.24 1.90 22.42
C TYR A 80 28.59 3.29 21.92
N GLU A 81 27.59 4.16 21.76
CA GLU A 81 27.81 5.55 21.42
C GLU A 81 26.92 6.42 22.30
N MET A 82 27.54 7.28 23.12
CA MET A 82 26.86 8.25 23.97
C MET A 82 27.10 9.65 23.43
N TRP A 83 26.03 10.45 23.38
CA TRP A 83 26.03 11.86 23.00
C TRP A 83 25.50 12.66 24.19
N LYS A 84 26.34 13.47 24.84
CA LYS A 84 25.92 14.32 25.96
C LYS A 84 26.56 15.70 25.90
N GLU A 85 25.91 16.66 26.55
CA GLU A 85 26.52 17.93 26.97
C GLU A 85 27.84 17.67 27.73
N PRO A 86 28.73 18.67 27.87
CA PRO A 86 30.02 18.48 28.55
C PRO A 86 29.89 17.67 29.85
N VAL A 87 30.53 16.51 29.89
CA VAL A 87 30.46 15.55 31.00
C VAL A 87 31.81 15.42 31.67
N GLU A 88 31.81 15.27 32.99
CA GLU A 88 33.03 15.11 33.78
C GLU A 88 33.77 13.81 33.41
N ARG A 89 35.11 13.83 33.53
CA ARG A 89 36.00 12.67 33.32
C ARG A 89 35.50 11.42 34.03
N LYS A 90 35.08 11.57 35.29
CA LYS A 90 34.57 10.48 36.13
C LYS A 90 33.35 9.80 35.50
N VAL A 91 32.42 10.56 34.94
CA VAL A 91 31.20 10.05 34.31
C VAL A 91 31.51 9.29 33.02
N LEU A 92 32.47 9.75 32.22
CA LEU A 92 32.92 9.05 31.00
C LEU A 92 33.52 7.69 31.33
N ILE A 93 34.43 7.67 32.30
CA ILE A 93 35.09 6.46 32.76
C ILE A 93 34.07 5.50 33.37
N GLU A 94 33.25 5.95 34.33
CA GLU A 94 32.21 5.11 34.95
C GLU A 94 31.23 4.53 33.93
N THR A 95 30.83 5.31 32.92
CA THR A 95 29.95 4.86 31.85
C THR A 95 30.61 3.75 31.03
N ALA A 96 31.89 3.88 30.72
CA ALA A 96 32.65 2.89 29.97
C ALA A 96 32.89 1.60 30.74
N LEU A 97 33.29 1.71 32.00
CA LEU A 97 33.45 0.57 32.91
C LEU A 97 32.13 -0.15 33.12
N THR A 98 31.06 0.60 33.32
CA THR A 98 29.71 0.06 33.46
C THR A 98 29.28 -0.64 32.19
N PHE A 99 29.57 -0.06 31.02
CA PHE A 99 29.28 -0.69 29.74
C PHE A 99 30.03 -2.02 29.59
N LEU A 100 31.35 -2.05 29.80
CA LEU A 100 32.18 -3.26 29.71
C LEU A 100 31.77 -4.35 30.72
N LYS A 101 31.46 -3.97 31.97
CA LYS A 101 31.05 -4.91 33.03
C LYS A 101 29.61 -5.41 32.89
N LYS A 102 28.68 -4.61 32.33
CA LYS A 102 27.26 -4.98 32.17
C LYS A 102 26.98 -5.88 30.97
N GLN A 103 27.93 -6.01 30.05
CA GLN A 103 27.73 -6.93 28.94
C GLN A 103 27.70 -8.37 29.47
N LYS A 104 26.49 -8.94 29.57
CA LYS A 104 26.30 -10.38 29.75
C LYS A 104 26.52 -11.03 28.39
N PHE A 105 27.76 -11.39 28.11
CA PHE A 105 28.12 -12.05 26.86
C PHE A 105 27.91 -13.56 26.97
N ASN A 106 26.65 -13.98 27.01
CA ASN A 106 26.24 -15.32 26.62
C ASN A 106 25.90 -15.33 25.12
N GLU A 107 25.85 -16.52 24.51
CA GLU A 107 25.60 -16.78 23.07
C GLU A 107 24.39 -16.02 22.45
N ARG A 108 23.56 -15.37 23.27
CA ARG A 108 22.29 -14.72 22.92
C ARG A 108 22.35 -13.19 22.81
N SER A 109 23.48 -12.55 23.12
CA SER A 109 23.56 -11.07 23.22
C SER A 109 24.10 -10.35 21.97
N LEU A 110 24.04 -10.97 20.78
CA LEU A 110 24.66 -10.49 19.53
C LEU A 110 23.95 -9.36 18.77
N TYR A 111 22.79 -8.87 19.23
CA TYR A 111 21.91 -8.07 18.37
C TYR A 111 21.78 -6.58 18.71
N VAL A 112 22.80 -5.97 19.33
CA VAL A 112 22.79 -4.53 19.65
C VAL A 112 24.11 -3.85 19.23
N GLY A 113 24.26 -3.66 17.92
CA GLY A 113 25.26 -2.80 17.29
C GLY A 113 24.76 -2.33 15.92
N LYS A 114 25.49 -1.44 15.23
CA LYS A 114 25.14 -0.93 13.88
C LYS A 114 24.75 -2.05 12.89
N ASN A 115 25.39 -3.23 13.01
CA ASN A 115 25.12 -4.42 12.17
C ASN A 115 24.00 -5.34 12.71
N GLY A 116 23.56 -5.17 13.97
CA GLY A 116 22.39 -5.89 14.49
C GLY A 116 21.11 -5.47 13.74
N SER A 117 21.05 -4.24 13.24
CA SER A 117 19.98 -3.82 12.33
C SER A 117 20.06 -4.50 10.96
N GLU A 118 21.26 -4.87 10.49
CA GLU A 118 21.45 -5.54 9.21
C GLU A 118 21.06 -7.01 9.29
N ILE A 119 21.47 -7.71 10.36
CA ILE A 119 21.03 -9.09 10.58
C ILE A 119 19.51 -9.15 10.79
N LEU A 120 18.94 -8.21 11.56
CA LEU A 120 17.48 -8.13 11.71
C LEU A 120 16.78 -7.84 10.37
N LYS A 121 17.36 -6.99 9.50
CA LYS A 121 16.85 -6.78 8.13
C LYS A 121 16.90 -8.05 7.27
N GLU A 122 17.90 -8.93 7.44
CA GLU A 122 17.94 -10.22 6.73
C GLU A 122 16.73 -11.10 7.06
N TYR A 123 16.22 -11.00 8.29
CA TYR A 123 15.00 -11.66 8.74
C TYR A 123 13.74 -10.79 8.61
N ASP A 124 13.85 -9.67 7.89
CA ASP A 124 12.78 -8.69 7.67
C ASP A 124 12.23 -8.10 8.98
N ILE A 125 13.04 -8.02 10.04
CA ILE A 125 12.68 -7.42 11.33
C ILE A 125 13.09 -5.96 11.34
N HIS A 126 12.11 -5.07 11.47
CA HIS A 126 12.27 -3.62 11.45
C HIS A 126 12.05 -3.04 12.84
N ARG A 127 12.96 -2.19 13.33
CA ARG A 127 12.74 -1.46 14.59
C ARG A 127 11.70 -0.35 14.37
N LEU A 128 10.75 -0.21 15.30
CA LEU A 128 9.78 0.87 15.24
C LEU A 128 10.42 2.18 15.76
N PRO A 129 10.22 3.32 15.08
CA PRO A 129 10.91 4.57 15.41
C PRO A 129 10.42 5.24 16.71
N TYR A 130 9.29 4.83 17.28
CA TYR A 130 8.75 5.38 18.52
C TYR A 130 8.06 4.30 19.36
N GLY A 131 8.49 4.12 20.62
CA GLY A 131 7.70 3.43 21.64
C GLY A 131 6.61 4.37 22.15
N SER A 132 5.45 3.82 22.55
CA SER A 132 4.44 4.62 23.27
C SER A 132 5.06 5.22 24.53
N LYS A 133 4.59 6.42 24.94
CA LYS A 133 5.12 7.25 26.04
C LYS A 133 5.40 6.53 27.38
N ASN A 134 4.95 5.29 27.58
CA ASN A 134 5.12 4.52 28.81
C ASN A 134 5.89 3.19 28.68
N THR A 135 6.43 2.81 27.52
CA THR A 135 7.19 1.55 27.35
C THR A 135 8.33 1.71 26.35
N ASN A 136 9.47 2.22 26.83
CA ASN A 136 10.63 2.58 26.02
C ASN A 136 11.68 1.47 25.92
N LYS A 137 11.29 0.24 25.54
CA LYS A 137 12.25 -0.87 25.36
C LYS A 137 11.91 -1.68 24.11
N TYR A 138 12.69 -1.46 23.05
CA TYR A 138 12.90 -2.38 21.91
C TYR A 138 11.66 -3.01 21.25
N MET A 139 10.72 -2.20 20.76
CA MET A 139 9.69 -2.71 19.84
C MET A 139 10.27 -2.87 18.42
N ALA A 140 10.35 -4.11 17.95
CA ALA A 140 10.56 -4.44 16.54
C ALA A 140 9.32 -5.09 15.95
N VAL A 141 9.16 -5.06 14.63
CA VAL A 141 8.09 -5.75 13.90
C VAL A 141 8.73 -6.64 12.85
N CYS A 142 8.32 -7.90 12.79
CA CYS A 142 8.70 -8.76 11.68
C CYS A 142 7.82 -8.45 10.46
N GLY A 143 8.40 -7.94 9.38
CA GLY A 143 7.76 -7.70 8.09
C GLY A 143 7.36 -8.98 7.35
N THR A 144 7.85 -10.16 7.75
CA THR A 144 7.41 -11.42 7.14
C THR A 144 6.05 -11.86 7.70
N SER A 145 5.84 -11.73 9.01
CA SER A 145 4.66 -12.29 9.71
C SER A 145 3.87 -11.30 10.58
N PHE A 146 4.28 -10.03 10.64
CA PHE A 146 3.58 -8.95 11.36
C PHE A 146 3.40 -9.17 12.85
N VAL A 147 4.34 -9.88 13.45
CA VAL A 147 4.39 -10.06 14.89
C VAL A 147 5.19 -8.91 15.48
N ASN A 148 4.58 -8.22 16.44
CA ASN A 148 5.28 -7.27 17.28
C ASN A 148 6.20 -8.05 18.23
N LEU A 149 7.47 -7.67 18.24
CA LEU A 149 8.52 -8.25 19.06
C LEU A 149 8.88 -7.19 20.09
N GLU A 150 8.32 -7.34 21.29
CA GLU A 150 8.47 -6.37 22.38
C GLU A 150 9.80 -6.56 23.11
N LYS A 151 10.39 -7.75 23.02
CA LYS A 151 11.68 -8.08 23.63
C LYS A 151 12.62 -8.72 22.60
N LEU A 152 13.93 -8.55 22.82
CA LEU A 152 14.94 -9.14 21.95
C LEU A 152 14.94 -10.67 22.02
N GLU A 153 14.58 -11.23 23.18
CA GLU A 153 14.47 -12.67 23.41
C GLU A 153 13.36 -13.30 22.55
N ASP A 154 12.30 -12.55 22.27
CA ASP A 154 11.14 -12.99 21.47
C ASP A 154 11.52 -13.20 19.99
N ILE A 155 12.61 -12.60 19.51
CA ILE A 155 13.03 -12.67 18.10
C ILE A 155 13.37 -14.12 17.72
N ASN A 156 14.17 -14.82 18.52
CA ASN A 156 14.57 -16.19 18.17
C ASN A 156 13.38 -17.15 18.23
N GLU A 157 12.52 -17.00 19.25
CA GLU A 157 11.27 -17.76 19.37
C GLU A 157 10.34 -17.49 18.18
N HIS A 158 10.27 -16.24 17.75
CA HIS A 158 9.52 -15.84 16.58
C HIS A 158 10.07 -16.47 15.28
N LEU A 159 11.38 -16.44 15.06
CA LEU A 159 12.02 -16.98 13.85
C LEU A 159 11.85 -18.51 13.72
N ILE A 160 11.68 -19.22 14.84
CA ILE A 160 11.36 -20.65 14.83
C ILE A 160 9.85 -20.94 14.86
N SER A 161 9.01 -19.91 15.04
CA SER A 161 7.56 -20.05 15.09
C SER A 161 7.01 -20.57 13.77
N GLN A 162 5.93 -21.35 13.87
CA GLN A 162 5.28 -21.93 12.72
C GLN A 162 4.68 -20.86 11.79
N LYS A 163 4.16 -19.77 12.37
CA LYS A 163 3.66 -18.61 11.64
C LYS A 163 4.75 -17.95 10.78
N TYR A 164 5.92 -17.67 11.35
CA TYR A 164 7.04 -17.08 10.60
C TYR A 164 7.49 -18.00 9.46
N LYS A 165 7.69 -19.30 9.74
CA LYS A 165 8.08 -20.29 8.73
C LYS A 165 7.08 -20.38 7.58
N THR A 166 5.79 -20.38 7.90
CA THR A 166 4.70 -20.45 6.91
C THR A 166 4.69 -19.21 6.04
N MET A 167 4.71 -18.02 6.63
CA MET A 167 4.74 -16.76 5.88
C MET A 167 6.00 -16.60 5.03
N LYS A 168 7.16 -17.00 5.55
CA LYS A 168 8.41 -17.03 4.79
C LYS A 168 8.30 -17.94 3.57
N ASN A 169 7.77 -19.15 3.74
CA ASN A 169 7.55 -20.09 2.63
C ASN A 169 6.60 -19.51 1.57
N ILE A 170 5.51 -18.87 2.00
CA ILE A 170 4.58 -18.17 1.09
C ILE A 170 5.31 -17.10 0.27
N LEU A 171 6.11 -16.22 0.91
CA LEU A 171 6.87 -15.17 0.23
C LEU A 171 7.94 -15.75 -0.71
N GLU A 172 8.65 -16.81 -0.29
CA GLU A 172 9.62 -17.51 -1.14
C GLU A 172 8.96 -18.15 -2.36
N SER A 173 7.77 -18.74 -2.22
CA SER A 173 7.01 -19.29 -3.36
C SER A 173 6.61 -18.21 -4.37
N ARG A 174 6.25 -17.01 -3.90
CA ARG A 174 5.93 -15.86 -4.75
C ARG A 174 7.16 -15.31 -5.47
N LYS A 175 8.30 -15.28 -4.78
CA LYS A 175 9.59 -14.95 -5.39
C LYS A 175 9.94 -15.94 -6.50
N LYS A 176 9.76 -17.25 -6.26
CA LYS A 176 9.96 -18.28 -7.29
C LYS A 176 9.05 -18.05 -8.50
N LEU A 177 7.78 -17.70 -8.30
CA LEU A 177 6.87 -17.37 -9.40
C LEU A 177 7.42 -16.21 -10.22
N LYS A 178 7.80 -15.12 -9.58
CA LYS A 178 8.40 -13.96 -10.24
C LYS A 178 9.67 -14.34 -11.02
N ASP A 179 10.55 -15.13 -10.42
CA ASP A 179 11.80 -15.56 -11.05
C ASP A 179 11.54 -16.48 -12.26
N ALA A 180 10.50 -17.31 -12.22
CA ALA A 180 10.06 -18.11 -13.35
C ALA A 180 9.47 -17.23 -14.46
N MET A 181 8.58 -16.29 -14.11
CA MET A 181 7.99 -15.33 -15.05
C MET A 181 9.05 -14.52 -15.81
N ASN A 182 10.18 -14.20 -15.19
CA ASN A 182 11.29 -13.47 -15.81
C ASN A 182 12.04 -14.29 -16.89
N LYS A 183 11.88 -15.60 -16.91
CA LYS A 183 12.52 -16.50 -17.88
C LYS A 183 11.64 -16.81 -19.08
N LEU A 184 10.34 -16.46 -19.02
CA LEU A 184 9.39 -16.74 -20.09
C LEU A 184 9.50 -15.72 -21.23
N ASN A 185 9.15 -16.16 -22.44
CA ASN A 185 9.13 -15.31 -23.62
C ASN A 185 7.72 -14.73 -23.84
N TYR A 186 7.59 -13.41 -23.76
CA TYR A 186 6.32 -12.72 -23.90
C TYR A 186 6.03 -12.41 -25.38
N LYS A 187 4.98 -13.00 -25.93
CA LYS A 187 4.65 -12.94 -27.36
C LYS A 187 3.31 -12.24 -27.64
N HIS A 188 2.34 -12.30 -26.73
CA HIS A 188 0.93 -11.96 -27.02
C HIS A 188 0.45 -10.61 -26.47
N PHE A 189 1.33 -9.61 -26.32
CA PHE A 189 0.92 -8.29 -25.80
C PHE A 189 -0.14 -7.59 -26.67
N SER A 190 0.02 -7.64 -27.99
CA SER A 190 -0.93 -6.98 -28.91
C SER A 190 -2.32 -7.63 -28.87
N LEU A 191 -2.33 -8.97 -28.85
CA LEU A 191 -3.57 -9.73 -28.72
C LEU A 191 -4.26 -9.45 -27.37
N LEU A 192 -3.52 -9.46 -26.26
CA LEU A 192 -4.06 -9.13 -24.94
C LEU A 192 -4.64 -7.71 -24.91
N ASN A 193 -3.95 -6.72 -25.51
CA ASN A 193 -4.46 -5.35 -25.60
C ASN A 193 -5.80 -5.31 -26.34
N LYS A 194 -5.89 -5.96 -27.50
CA LYS A 194 -7.10 -5.99 -28.33
C LYS A 194 -8.27 -6.64 -27.59
N GLU A 195 -8.07 -7.81 -27.01
CA GLU A 195 -9.13 -8.52 -26.29
C GLU A 195 -9.59 -7.76 -25.05
N THR A 196 -8.65 -7.17 -24.31
CA THR A 196 -8.96 -6.35 -23.14
C THR A 196 -9.77 -5.11 -23.52
N LEU A 197 -9.41 -4.41 -24.60
CA LEU A 197 -10.15 -3.24 -25.06
C LEU A 197 -11.56 -3.61 -25.54
N ASN A 198 -11.73 -4.74 -26.24
CA ASN A 198 -13.03 -5.24 -26.63
C ASN A 198 -13.92 -5.51 -25.40
N GLU A 199 -13.35 -6.09 -24.34
CA GLU A 199 -14.11 -6.36 -23.12
C GLU A 199 -14.45 -5.07 -22.35
N ILE A 200 -13.54 -4.10 -22.31
CA ILE A 200 -13.82 -2.75 -21.80
C ILE A 200 -14.96 -2.11 -22.59
N GLU A 201 -14.94 -2.18 -23.92
CA GLU A 201 -15.95 -1.56 -24.78
C GLU A 201 -17.36 -2.09 -24.51
N LYS A 202 -17.54 -3.43 -24.47
CA LYS A 202 -18.84 -4.08 -24.17
C LYS A 202 -19.47 -3.57 -22.87
N ASN A 203 -18.62 -3.33 -21.88
CA ASN A 203 -19.00 -2.94 -20.52
C ASN A 203 -18.92 -1.42 -20.27
N SER A 204 -18.58 -0.60 -21.27
CA SER A 204 -18.45 0.85 -21.11
C SER A 204 -19.78 1.58 -21.27
N TYR A 205 -19.91 2.73 -20.62
CA TYR A 205 -20.96 3.71 -20.91
C TYR A 205 -20.61 4.53 -22.14
N SER A 206 -21.57 4.67 -23.04
CA SER A 206 -21.54 5.43 -24.28
C SER A 206 -21.93 6.91 -24.08
N ASP A 207 -21.70 7.73 -25.10
CA ASP A 207 -22.12 9.12 -25.10
C ASP A 207 -23.64 9.30 -25.07
N LYS A 208 -24.40 8.31 -25.57
CA LYS A 208 -25.86 8.26 -25.44
C LYS A 208 -26.28 8.14 -23.96
N GLU A 209 -25.62 7.28 -23.19
CA GLU A 209 -25.88 7.14 -21.75
C GLU A 209 -25.52 8.42 -20.98
N TYR A 210 -24.40 9.07 -21.30
CA TYR A 210 -24.06 10.37 -20.68
C TYR A 210 -25.08 11.47 -20.99
N LYS A 211 -25.72 11.46 -22.17
CA LYS A 211 -26.85 12.37 -22.48
C LYS A 211 -28.10 12.05 -21.68
N LEU A 212 -28.34 10.77 -21.35
CA LEU A 212 -29.43 10.41 -20.44
C LEU A 212 -29.16 10.93 -19.03
N PHE A 213 -27.91 10.86 -18.55
CA PHE A 213 -27.50 11.44 -17.26
C PHE A 213 -27.71 12.95 -17.23
N GLU A 214 -27.33 13.65 -18.31
CA GLU A 214 -27.59 15.10 -18.48
C GLU A 214 -29.07 15.43 -18.39
N ASN A 215 -29.91 14.68 -19.12
CA ASN A 215 -31.36 14.89 -19.11
C ASN A 215 -31.97 14.60 -17.73
N PHE A 216 -31.51 13.55 -17.06
CA PHE A 216 -31.96 13.19 -15.73
C PHE A 216 -31.64 14.29 -14.71
N GLU A 217 -30.39 14.76 -14.67
CA GLU A 217 -29.98 15.84 -13.77
C GLU A 217 -30.79 17.12 -14.03
N ASN A 218 -30.89 17.54 -15.29
CA ASN A 218 -31.56 18.78 -15.66
C ASN A 218 -33.06 18.76 -15.38
N LYS A 219 -33.75 17.63 -15.65
CA LYS A 219 -35.20 17.55 -15.53
C LYS A 219 -35.69 17.17 -14.14
N ILE A 220 -34.92 16.36 -13.41
CA ILE A 220 -35.34 15.78 -12.12
C ILE A 220 -34.57 16.42 -10.97
N LEU A 221 -33.23 16.38 -10.99
CA LEU A 221 -32.45 16.77 -9.81
C LEU A 221 -32.40 18.28 -9.59
N ILE A 222 -32.13 19.07 -10.63
CA ILE A 222 -31.92 20.52 -10.50
C ILE A 222 -33.14 21.22 -9.89
N GLY A 223 -34.36 20.88 -10.36
CA GLY A 223 -35.59 21.48 -9.84
C GLY A 223 -35.80 21.18 -8.35
N ASN A 224 -35.69 19.90 -7.97
CA ASN A 224 -35.88 19.45 -6.59
C ASN A 224 -34.82 20.01 -5.63
N VAL A 225 -33.55 20.08 -6.06
CA VAL A 225 -32.47 20.67 -5.26
C VAL A 225 -32.64 22.18 -5.12
N ASN A 226 -32.95 22.90 -6.20
CA ASN A 226 -33.13 24.35 -6.17
C ASN A 226 -34.29 24.79 -5.28
N ASN A 227 -35.35 23.98 -5.16
CA ASN A 227 -36.46 24.25 -4.25
C ASN A 227 -36.06 24.28 -2.77
N VAL A 228 -34.96 23.62 -2.40
CA VAL A 228 -34.48 23.54 -1.01
C VAL A 228 -33.25 24.41 -0.79
N PHE A 229 -32.27 24.32 -1.68
CA PHE A 229 -30.97 24.98 -1.53
C PHE A 229 -30.90 26.34 -2.26
N GLY A 230 -31.91 26.67 -3.08
CA GLY A 230 -31.97 27.91 -3.84
C GLY A 230 -30.88 28.04 -4.91
N LYS A 231 -30.77 29.24 -5.48
CA LYS A 231 -29.80 29.61 -6.52
C LYS A 231 -28.32 29.55 -6.09
N HIS A 232 -28.06 29.29 -4.81
CA HIS A 232 -26.74 29.30 -4.18
C HIS A 232 -26.16 27.89 -4.06
N SER A 233 -26.66 26.95 -4.86
CA SER A 233 -26.16 25.58 -4.90
C SER A 233 -25.92 25.13 -6.34
N LYS A 234 -25.04 24.14 -6.49
CA LYS A 234 -24.75 23.52 -7.78
C LYS A 234 -24.70 22.00 -7.61
N ILE A 235 -25.30 21.28 -8.55
CA ILE A 235 -25.14 19.83 -8.63
C ILE A 235 -23.87 19.51 -9.42
N ALA A 236 -23.11 18.53 -8.94
CA ALA A 236 -21.95 18.00 -9.64
C ALA A 236 -21.93 16.48 -9.60
N MET A 237 -21.73 15.87 -10.77
CA MET A 237 -21.36 14.46 -10.87
C MET A 237 -19.96 14.23 -10.29
N VAL A 238 -19.81 13.20 -9.47
CA VAL A 238 -18.54 12.74 -8.88
C VAL A 238 -18.37 11.23 -9.10
N GLY A 239 -17.25 10.68 -8.65
CA GLY A 239 -17.02 9.24 -8.69
C GLY A 239 -16.71 8.71 -10.09
N SER A 240 -16.98 7.43 -10.33
CA SER A 240 -16.48 6.73 -11.51
C SER A 240 -17.05 7.25 -12.84
N MET A 241 -18.27 7.75 -12.82
CA MET A 241 -18.91 8.33 -14.01
C MET A 241 -18.23 9.65 -14.41
N ALA A 242 -17.94 10.51 -13.44
CA ALA A 242 -17.18 11.74 -13.68
C ALA A 242 -15.72 11.46 -14.10
N ASN A 243 -15.14 10.37 -13.58
CA ASN A 243 -13.79 9.93 -13.89
C ASN A 243 -13.66 9.11 -15.18
N HIS A 244 -14.76 8.81 -15.88
CA HIS A 244 -14.79 7.90 -17.03
C HIS A 244 -14.24 6.49 -16.78
N THR A 245 -14.01 6.11 -15.52
CA THR A 245 -13.58 4.76 -15.13
C THR A 245 -14.76 3.81 -14.94
N ALA A 246 -16.00 4.32 -14.94
CA ALA A 246 -17.20 3.51 -14.75
C ALA A 246 -17.40 2.44 -15.84
N ILE A 247 -17.93 1.29 -15.40
CA ILE A 247 -18.45 0.20 -16.24
C ILE A 247 -19.94 0.01 -15.95
N LYS A 248 -20.69 -0.61 -16.87
CA LYS A 248 -22.11 -0.93 -16.70
C LYS A 248 -22.36 -1.65 -15.36
N GLY A 249 -23.32 -1.11 -14.59
CA GLY A 249 -23.60 -1.50 -13.21
C GLY A 249 -22.85 -0.67 -12.14
N SER A 250 -22.05 0.32 -12.53
CA SER A 250 -21.51 1.32 -11.59
C SER A 250 -22.59 2.32 -11.17
N THR A 251 -22.49 2.85 -9.95
CA THR A 251 -23.37 3.91 -9.44
C THR A 251 -23.16 5.23 -10.17
N LEU A 252 -24.23 6.02 -10.28
CA LEU A 252 -24.21 7.39 -10.73
C LEU A 252 -24.27 8.33 -9.53
N ASP A 253 -23.11 8.89 -9.16
CA ASP A 253 -22.96 9.66 -7.93
C ASP A 253 -23.00 11.17 -8.20
N TYR A 254 -23.89 11.86 -7.51
CA TYR A 254 -24.02 13.32 -7.51
C TYR A 254 -23.74 13.90 -6.14
N THR A 255 -23.27 15.14 -6.11
CA THR A 255 -23.20 15.95 -4.90
C THR A 255 -23.75 17.35 -5.12
N ILE A 256 -24.49 17.84 -4.14
CA ILE A 256 -24.90 19.24 -4.04
C ILE A 256 -23.74 20.01 -3.43
N LEU A 257 -23.29 21.07 -4.09
CA LEU A 257 -22.22 21.94 -3.64
C LEU A 257 -22.85 23.23 -3.17
N THR A 258 -22.76 23.49 -1.86
CA THR A 258 -23.34 24.70 -1.28
C THR A 258 -22.34 25.86 -1.35
N SER A 259 -22.84 27.06 -1.64
CA SER A 259 -21.99 28.25 -1.68
C SER A 259 -21.50 28.67 -0.29
N ILE A 260 -20.53 29.57 -0.26
CA ILE A 260 -20.01 30.14 0.99
C ILE A 260 -21.12 30.87 1.75
N GLU A 261 -22.06 31.51 1.06
CA GLU A 261 -23.20 32.23 1.64
C GLU A 261 -24.12 31.27 2.43
N VAL A 262 -24.42 30.09 1.86
CA VAL A 262 -25.20 29.04 2.55
C VAL A 262 -24.44 28.50 3.77
N LYS A 263 -23.12 28.30 3.63
CA LYS A 263 -22.25 27.83 4.73
C LYS A 263 -22.08 28.85 5.87
N LYS A 264 -22.29 30.13 5.60
CA LYS A 264 -22.22 31.20 6.62
C LYS A 264 -23.52 31.35 7.42
N ASP A 265 -24.63 30.82 6.93
CA ASP A 265 -25.90 30.84 7.67
C ASP A 265 -25.88 29.82 8.81
N LYS A 266 -25.84 30.29 10.05
CA LYS A 266 -25.83 29.45 11.26
C LYS A 266 -27.13 28.66 11.45
N LYS A 267 -28.21 29.02 10.76
CA LYS A 267 -29.48 28.28 10.80
C LYS A 267 -29.56 27.16 9.75
N PHE A 268 -28.61 27.11 8.83
CA PHE A 268 -28.60 26.09 7.78
C PHE A 268 -28.16 24.73 8.35
N ASN A 269 -29.07 23.75 8.30
CA ASN A 269 -28.78 22.37 8.64
C ASN A 269 -28.76 21.51 7.36
N LYS A 270 -27.59 20.97 7.03
CA LYS A 270 -27.38 20.16 5.82
C LYS A 270 -28.20 18.88 5.81
N ASP A 271 -28.40 18.23 6.96
CA ASP A 271 -29.09 16.95 7.04
C ASP A 271 -30.60 17.16 6.91
N GLU A 272 -31.15 18.22 7.52
CA GLU A 272 -32.54 18.63 7.31
C GLU A 272 -32.81 19.06 5.85
N ALA A 273 -31.88 19.77 5.23
CA ALA A 273 -31.99 20.15 3.82
C ALA A 273 -31.99 18.91 2.91
N LEU A 274 -31.14 17.92 3.22
CA LEU A 274 -31.12 16.66 2.49
C LEU A 274 -32.42 15.86 2.69
N GLU A 275 -32.98 15.84 3.90
CA GLU A 275 -34.29 15.22 4.20
C GLU A 275 -35.41 15.87 3.38
N LYS A 276 -35.44 17.20 3.28
CA LYS A 276 -36.41 17.92 2.42
C LYS A 276 -36.25 17.58 0.94
N VAL A 277 -35.01 17.49 0.43
CA VAL A 277 -34.77 17.06 -0.96
C VAL A 277 -35.26 15.62 -1.17
N CYS A 278 -35.01 14.72 -0.24
CA CYS A 278 -35.49 13.35 -0.30
C CYS A 278 -37.02 13.27 -0.39
N ASP A 279 -37.74 14.06 0.43
CA ASP A 279 -39.21 14.09 0.42
C ASP A 279 -39.78 14.67 -0.88
N LEU A 280 -39.12 15.67 -1.47
CA LEU A 280 -39.49 16.17 -2.80
C LEU A 280 -39.29 15.09 -3.88
N LEU A 281 -38.14 14.42 -3.87
CA LEU A 281 -37.83 13.35 -4.83
C LEU A 281 -38.81 12.18 -4.73
N LYS A 282 -39.37 11.87 -3.54
CA LYS A 282 -40.41 10.84 -3.38
C LYS A 282 -41.69 11.11 -4.17
N ASN A 283 -41.93 12.36 -4.57
CA ASN A 283 -43.08 12.74 -5.38
C ASN A 283 -42.83 12.58 -6.89
N GLU A 284 -41.59 12.32 -7.31
CA GLU A 284 -41.23 12.12 -8.71
C GLU A 284 -41.66 10.73 -9.20
N LYS A 285 -42.63 10.69 -10.12
CA LYS A 285 -43.20 9.43 -10.66
C LYS A 285 -42.18 8.54 -11.37
N THR A 286 -41.07 9.13 -11.85
CA THR A 286 -40.03 8.39 -12.58
C THR A 286 -38.98 7.77 -11.67
N LEU A 287 -39.05 8.07 -10.36
CA LEU A 287 -38.11 7.58 -9.36
C LEU A 287 -38.71 6.46 -8.50
N SER A 288 -37.84 5.58 -7.98
CA SER A 288 -38.18 4.49 -7.08
C SER A 288 -37.04 4.23 -6.08
N ASP A 289 -37.29 3.41 -5.06
CA ASP A 289 -36.33 3.05 -4.00
C ASP A 289 -35.65 4.24 -3.30
N ILE A 290 -36.38 5.34 -3.14
CA ILE A 290 -35.83 6.59 -2.59
C ILE A 290 -35.71 6.49 -1.07
N LYS A 291 -34.48 6.55 -0.56
CA LYS A 291 -34.20 6.51 0.89
C LYS A 291 -32.92 7.25 1.23
N ILE A 292 -32.86 7.76 2.47
CA ILE A 292 -31.61 8.30 3.03
C ILE A 292 -30.86 7.17 3.71
N GLU A 293 -29.61 6.96 3.30
CA GLU A 293 -28.65 6.18 4.05
C GLU A 293 -27.82 7.12 4.92
N LYS A 294 -27.96 6.96 6.25
CA LYS A 294 -27.14 7.68 7.23
C LYS A 294 -25.86 6.86 7.48
N SER A 295 -24.72 7.35 6.99
CA SER A 295 -23.41 6.74 7.22
C SER A 295 -22.57 7.53 8.22
N THR A 296 -21.49 6.94 8.72
CA THR A 296 -20.55 7.61 9.65
C THR A 296 -19.75 8.76 9.00
N LYS A 297 -19.73 8.88 7.67
CA LYS A 297 -18.97 9.91 6.94
C LYS A 297 -19.85 11.05 6.42
N PHE A 298 -20.98 10.72 5.78
CA PHE A 298 -21.99 11.68 5.31
C PHE A 298 -23.30 10.96 4.98
N SER A 299 -24.42 11.67 5.13
CA SER A 299 -25.75 11.23 4.69
C SER A 299 -25.85 11.31 3.17
N LEU A 300 -26.52 10.34 2.55
CA LEU A 300 -26.73 10.31 1.10
C LEU A 300 -28.10 9.74 0.76
N ILE A 301 -28.72 10.26 -0.30
CA ILE A 301 -29.99 9.74 -0.84
C ILE A 301 -29.64 8.68 -1.88
N HIS A 302 -30.20 7.48 -1.73
CA HIS A 302 -30.27 6.48 -2.79
C HIS A 302 -31.57 6.63 -3.56
N MET A 303 -31.51 6.44 -4.87
CA MET A 303 -32.69 6.39 -5.73
C MET A 303 -32.40 5.57 -7.00
N LYS A 304 -33.46 5.08 -7.63
CA LYS A 304 -33.44 4.52 -8.99
C LYS A 304 -34.36 5.32 -9.89
N SER A 305 -34.05 5.38 -11.19
CA SER A 305 -34.88 6.09 -12.16
C SER A 305 -35.23 5.21 -13.36
N SER A 306 -36.50 5.23 -13.75
CA SER A 306 -36.96 4.64 -15.01
C SER A 306 -36.38 5.34 -16.26
N ASN A 307 -35.88 6.57 -16.13
CA ASN A 307 -35.24 7.31 -17.23
C ASN A 307 -33.81 6.82 -17.54
N ILE A 308 -33.16 6.19 -16.56
CA ILE A 308 -31.82 5.59 -16.67
C ILE A 308 -31.85 4.22 -15.98
N PRO A 309 -32.47 3.22 -16.63
CA PRO A 309 -32.71 1.92 -16.02
C PRO A 309 -31.39 1.22 -15.65
N ASP A 310 -31.47 0.33 -14.66
CA ASP A 310 -30.37 -0.51 -14.18
C ASP A 310 -29.16 0.25 -13.58
N ILE A 311 -29.36 1.52 -13.21
CA ILE A 311 -28.35 2.36 -12.56
C ILE A 311 -28.86 2.83 -11.21
N ASP A 312 -28.12 2.48 -10.16
CA ASP A 312 -28.30 3.06 -8.83
C ASP A 312 -27.71 4.47 -8.80
N ILE A 313 -28.48 5.42 -8.30
CA ILE A 313 -28.14 6.84 -8.25
C ILE A 313 -27.97 7.27 -6.80
N THR A 314 -26.92 8.04 -6.52
CA THR A 314 -26.71 8.61 -5.19
C THR A 314 -26.64 10.14 -5.25
N LEU A 315 -27.13 10.81 -4.21
CA LEU A 315 -27.04 12.26 -4.04
C LEU A 315 -26.57 12.59 -2.63
N SER A 316 -25.39 13.20 -2.51
CA SER A 316 -24.82 13.71 -1.26
C SER A 316 -24.82 15.24 -1.20
N VAL A 317 -24.45 15.82 -0.05
CA VAL A 317 -24.21 17.27 0.11
C VAL A 317 -22.76 17.50 0.50
N ASP A 318 -22.11 18.46 -0.16
CA ASP A 318 -20.73 18.89 0.09
C ASP A 318 -19.73 17.72 0.22
N ASN A 319 -19.84 16.72 -0.67
CA ASN A 319 -18.81 15.68 -0.81
C ASN A 319 -17.58 16.27 -1.53
N LEU A 320 -16.87 17.17 -0.84
CA LEU A 320 -15.71 17.89 -1.35
C LEU A 320 -14.57 16.93 -1.72
N LEU A 321 -14.40 15.86 -0.93
CA LEU A 321 -13.43 14.80 -1.21
C LEU A 321 -13.70 14.11 -2.54
N GLY A 322 -14.96 13.81 -2.86
CA GLY A 322 -15.36 13.24 -4.14
C GLY A 322 -15.06 14.18 -5.32
N VAL A 323 -15.25 15.49 -5.13
CA VAL A 323 -14.93 16.51 -6.14
C VAL A 323 -13.42 16.62 -6.36
N GLU A 324 -12.64 16.75 -5.29
CA GLU A 324 -11.18 16.82 -5.34
C GLU A 324 -10.58 15.58 -6.01
N PHE A 325 -11.07 14.40 -5.62
CA PHE A 325 -10.63 13.14 -6.23
C PHE A 325 -10.95 13.09 -7.74
N THR A 326 -12.11 13.61 -8.13
CA THR A 326 -12.50 13.70 -9.55
C THR A 326 -11.55 14.61 -10.34
N GLN A 327 -11.14 15.73 -9.76
CA GLN A 327 -10.17 16.66 -10.36
C GLN A 327 -8.77 16.04 -10.53
N VAL A 328 -8.33 15.25 -9.55
CA VAL A 328 -7.08 14.50 -9.63
C VAL A 328 -7.14 13.48 -10.77
N CYS A 329 -8.24 12.72 -10.87
CA CYS A 329 -8.44 11.74 -11.94
C CYS A 329 -8.49 12.39 -13.33
N GLU A 330 -9.18 13.53 -13.46
CA GLU A 330 -9.17 14.32 -14.70
C GLU A 330 -7.74 14.76 -15.08
N SER A 331 -6.97 15.23 -14.10
CA SER A 331 -5.59 15.69 -14.33
C SER A 331 -4.68 14.53 -14.72
N ALA A 332 -4.91 13.33 -14.16
CA ALA A 332 -4.22 12.12 -14.56
C ALA A 332 -4.56 11.70 -16.00
N GLN A 333 -5.83 11.79 -16.42
CA GLN A 333 -6.25 11.46 -17.80
C GLN A 333 -5.62 12.37 -18.86
N LYS A 334 -5.34 13.64 -18.50
CA LYS A 334 -4.64 14.58 -19.40
C LYS A 334 -3.17 14.21 -19.60
N GLN A 335 -2.56 13.53 -18.64
CA GLN A 335 -1.15 13.11 -18.68
C GLN A 335 -0.98 11.69 -19.21
N CYS A 336 -1.92 10.79 -18.90
CA CYS A 336 -1.90 9.39 -19.28
C CYS A 336 -3.26 8.97 -19.87
N HIS A 337 -3.31 8.85 -21.20
CA HIS A 337 -4.53 8.48 -21.92
C HIS A 337 -5.08 7.09 -21.54
N SER A 338 -4.23 6.19 -21.05
CA SER A 338 -4.61 4.86 -20.60
C SER A 338 -5.32 4.83 -19.24
N PHE A 339 -5.32 5.93 -18.47
CA PHE A 339 -5.88 5.95 -17.10
C PHE A 339 -7.34 5.49 -17.05
N ALA A 340 -8.22 6.06 -17.88
CA ALA A 340 -9.64 5.74 -17.86
C ALA A 340 -9.90 4.27 -18.24
N LEU A 341 -9.18 3.77 -19.24
CA LEU A 341 -9.26 2.39 -19.72
C LEU A 341 -8.76 1.39 -18.68
N LEU A 342 -7.65 1.70 -18.00
CA LEU A 342 -7.14 0.90 -16.90
C LEU A 342 -8.10 0.90 -15.71
N GLY A 343 -8.70 2.05 -15.37
CA GLY A 343 -9.73 2.10 -14.32
C GLY A 343 -10.95 1.23 -14.63
N ARG A 344 -11.40 1.20 -15.90
CA ARG A 344 -12.47 0.30 -16.36
C ARG A 344 -12.07 -1.17 -16.25
N LEU A 345 -10.86 -1.52 -16.71
CA LEU A 345 -10.33 -2.87 -16.62
C LEU A 345 -10.24 -3.35 -15.17
N LEU A 346 -9.72 -2.51 -14.26
CA LEU A 346 -9.67 -2.82 -12.85
C LEU A 346 -11.07 -3.08 -12.30
N ARG A 347 -12.08 -2.27 -12.67
CA ARG A 347 -13.46 -2.50 -12.22
C ARG A 347 -14.08 -3.79 -12.77
N LEU A 348 -13.75 -4.16 -14.01
CA LEU A 348 -14.13 -5.47 -14.55
C LEU A 348 -13.51 -6.58 -13.71
N TRP A 349 -12.19 -6.54 -13.52
CA TRP A 349 -11.48 -7.50 -12.67
C TRP A 349 -12.06 -7.61 -11.25
N LEU A 350 -12.41 -6.48 -10.62
CA LEU A 350 -13.05 -6.46 -9.29
C LEU A 350 -14.40 -7.17 -9.29
N LYS A 351 -15.24 -6.91 -10.29
CA LYS A 351 -16.55 -7.54 -10.44
C LYS A 351 -16.38 -9.04 -10.67
N GLU A 352 -15.46 -9.41 -11.54
CA GLU A 352 -15.21 -10.79 -11.96
C GLU A 352 -14.70 -11.66 -10.81
N LEU A 353 -13.91 -11.10 -9.89
CA LEU A 353 -13.41 -11.79 -8.68
C LEU A 353 -14.19 -11.45 -7.41
N SER A 354 -15.35 -10.79 -7.52
CA SER A 354 -16.21 -10.42 -6.39
C SER A 354 -15.51 -9.58 -5.31
N LEU A 355 -14.51 -8.77 -5.68
CA LEU A 355 -13.73 -7.91 -4.77
C LEU A 355 -14.49 -6.64 -4.33
N ASN A 356 -15.68 -6.40 -4.89
CA ASN A 356 -16.52 -5.22 -4.64
C ASN A 356 -17.88 -5.54 -3.97
N THR A 357 -18.16 -6.79 -3.64
CA THR A 357 -19.45 -7.27 -3.09
C THR A 357 -19.29 -8.09 -1.82
N GLY A 358 -20.31 -8.12 -0.96
CA GLY A 358 -20.40 -9.04 0.18
C GLY A 358 -19.23 -8.97 1.17
N GLU A 359 -18.87 -10.12 1.74
CA GLU A 359 -17.76 -10.26 2.70
C GLU A 359 -16.38 -10.12 2.05
N THR A 360 -16.29 -10.32 0.74
CA THR A 360 -15.06 -10.15 -0.06
C THR A 360 -14.85 -8.70 -0.52
N LYS A 361 -15.78 -7.79 -0.21
CA LYS A 361 -15.63 -6.35 -0.52
C LYS A 361 -14.48 -5.76 0.30
N VAL A 362 -13.34 -5.63 -0.36
CA VAL A 362 -12.09 -5.15 0.24
C VAL A 362 -12.17 -3.63 0.46
N TRP A 363 -12.59 -2.88 -0.57
CA TRP A 363 -12.83 -1.43 -0.49
C TRP A 363 -13.91 -0.96 -1.46
N GLY A 364 -14.30 0.32 -1.32
CA GLY A 364 -15.00 1.02 -2.40
C GLY A 364 -14.13 1.09 -3.65
N THR A 365 -14.76 1.03 -4.83
CA THR A 365 -14.05 0.96 -6.12
C THR A 365 -13.08 2.14 -6.38
N TYR A 366 -13.32 3.29 -5.74
CA TYR A 366 -12.42 4.46 -5.83
C TYR A 366 -11.01 4.16 -5.31
N PHE A 367 -10.87 3.19 -4.40
CA PHE A 367 -9.59 2.79 -3.85
C PHE A 367 -8.66 2.22 -4.93
N PHE A 368 -9.21 1.51 -5.91
CA PHE A 368 -8.44 0.95 -7.01
C PHE A 368 -8.00 2.03 -8.01
N ASP A 369 -8.81 3.07 -8.18
CA ASP A 369 -8.42 4.27 -8.93
C ASP A 369 -7.24 4.97 -8.23
N LEU A 370 -7.20 5.00 -6.88
CA LEU A 370 -6.05 5.51 -6.11
C LEU A 370 -4.78 4.67 -6.30
N LEU A 371 -4.90 3.33 -6.25
CA LEU A 371 -3.77 2.44 -6.54
C LEU A 371 -3.24 2.63 -7.96
N LEU A 372 -4.14 2.80 -8.93
CA LEU A 372 -3.75 3.10 -10.29
C LEU A 372 -2.97 4.41 -10.39
N LEU A 373 -3.45 5.49 -9.76
CA LEU A 373 -2.73 6.77 -9.72
C LEU A 373 -1.32 6.59 -9.13
N ARG A 374 -1.18 5.85 -8.03
CA ARG A 374 0.11 5.56 -7.40
C ARG A 374 1.04 4.78 -8.31
N LEU A 375 0.55 3.76 -8.99
CA LEU A 375 1.34 3.01 -9.97
C LEU A 375 1.85 3.94 -11.07
N LEU A 376 0.96 4.73 -11.69
CA LEU A 376 1.32 5.63 -12.78
C LEU A 376 2.34 6.69 -12.34
N GLU A 377 2.20 7.22 -11.13
CA GLU A 377 3.17 8.17 -10.55
C GLU A 377 4.53 7.51 -10.30
N LYS A 378 4.56 6.30 -9.70
CA LYS A 378 5.81 5.54 -9.49
C LYS A 378 6.52 5.24 -10.81
N ARG A 379 5.75 5.08 -11.89
CA ARG A 379 6.27 4.88 -13.26
C ARG A 379 6.55 6.19 -14.01
N ARG A 380 6.41 7.34 -13.35
CA ARG A 380 6.61 8.68 -13.92
C ARG A 380 5.74 8.99 -15.14
N LEU A 381 4.59 8.32 -15.25
CA LEU A 381 3.60 8.54 -16.31
C LEU A 381 2.66 9.70 -15.98
N ILE A 382 2.54 10.03 -14.69
CA ILE A 382 1.88 11.22 -14.20
C ILE A 382 2.79 11.90 -13.17
N SER A 383 2.63 13.20 -13.00
CA SER A 383 3.27 13.98 -11.95
C SER A 383 2.23 14.78 -11.19
N TYR A 384 2.18 14.61 -9.87
CA TYR A 384 1.29 15.38 -9.00
C TYR A 384 1.63 16.88 -9.01
N ASN A 385 2.91 17.24 -9.23
CA ASN A 385 3.34 18.65 -9.27
C ASN A 385 2.79 19.44 -10.47
N ILE A 386 2.35 18.74 -11.53
CA ILE A 386 1.81 19.35 -12.76
C ILE A 386 0.29 19.40 -12.72
N MET A 387 -0.33 18.64 -11.81
CA MET A 387 -1.76 18.75 -11.58
C MET A 387 -2.03 20.16 -11.02
N LYS A 388 -3.05 20.83 -11.53
CA LYS A 388 -3.50 22.12 -10.98
C LYS A 388 -4.88 21.91 -10.38
N THR A 389 -5.04 22.22 -9.11
CA THR A 389 -6.36 22.52 -8.52
C THR A 389 -6.36 23.96 -8.09
N PHE A 390 -7.38 24.72 -8.50
CA PHE A 390 -8.15 25.67 -7.69
C PHE A 390 -8.92 26.65 -8.60
N ASP A 391 -10.24 26.58 -8.45
CA ASP A 391 -11.21 27.67 -8.34
C ASP A 391 -12.49 26.96 -7.90
N ALA A 392 -13.08 27.39 -6.77
CA ALA A 392 -14.13 26.66 -6.07
C ALA A 392 -15.25 26.17 -7.01
N TYR A 393 -15.19 24.87 -7.36
CA TYR A 393 -16.23 24.07 -8.03
C TYR A 393 -16.42 24.16 -9.56
N LYS A 394 -15.38 23.87 -10.36
CA LYS A 394 -15.56 23.51 -11.80
C LYS A 394 -15.08 22.10 -12.14
N THR A 395 -16.01 21.15 -12.18
CA THR A 395 -15.86 19.86 -12.91
C THR A 395 -17.14 19.34 -13.55
N HIS A 396 -18.30 19.93 -13.24
CA HIS A 396 -19.54 19.49 -13.85
C HIS A 396 -19.85 20.29 -15.13
N ASN A 397 -19.58 19.66 -16.28
CA ASN A 397 -19.90 20.13 -17.62
C ASN A 397 -20.15 18.91 -18.54
N TYR A 398 -21.42 18.63 -18.85
CA TYR A 398 -21.78 17.47 -19.67
C TYR A 398 -21.20 17.50 -21.08
N GLN A 399 -21.06 18.66 -21.71
CA GLN A 399 -20.44 18.74 -23.05
C GLN A 399 -19.00 18.23 -23.03
N GLN A 400 -18.24 18.56 -21.98
CA GLN A 400 -16.88 18.06 -21.80
C GLN A 400 -16.86 16.57 -21.44
N LEU A 401 -17.76 16.11 -20.57
CA LEU A 401 -17.87 14.69 -20.20
C LEU A 401 -18.22 13.81 -21.41
N ILE A 402 -19.18 14.25 -22.22
CA ILE A 402 -19.60 13.57 -23.46
C ILE A 402 -18.45 13.56 -24.46
N LYS A 403 -17.78 14.69 -24.70
CA LYS A 403 -16.63 14.76 -25.61
C LYS A 403 -15.49 13.82 -25.17
N ARG A 404 -15.22 13.72 -23.87
CA ARG A 404 -14.22 12.77 -23.33
C ARG A 404 -14.65 11.32 -23.55
N CYS A 405 -15.91 10.99 -23.27
CA CYS A 405 -16.46 9.65 -23.55
C CYS A 405 -16.28 9.28 -25.03
N GLN A 406 -16.62 10.19 -25.95
CA GLN A 406 -16.41 9.99 -27.40
C GLN A 406 -14.94 9.79 -27.76
N ASN A 407 -14.02 10.56 -27.17
CA ASN A 407 -12.59 10.39 -27.40
C ASN A 407 -12.07 9.04 -26.89
N ILE A 408 -12.51 8.59 -25.71
CA ILE A 408 -12.15 7.27 -25.16
C ILE A 408 -12.65 6.17 -26.09
N ASN A 409 -13.90 6.24 -26.56
CA ASN A 409 -14.44 5.25 -27.50
C ASN A 409 -13.62 5.22 -28.80
N LYS A 410 -13.26 6.37 -29.36
CA LYS A 410 -12.37 6.44 -30.54
C LYS A 410 -10.99 5.81 -30.28
N LEU A 411 -10.43 5.98 -29.08
CA LEU A 411 -9.14 5.37 -28.72
C LEU A 411 -9.25 3.84 -28.64
N MET A 412 -10.34 3.31 -28.07
CA MET A 412 -10.54 1.85 -27.96
C MET A 412 -10.71 1.18 -29.32
N THR A 413 -11.42 1.81 -30.26
CA THR A 413 -11.75 1.23 -31.56
C THR A 413 -10.69 1.49 -32.64
N ASN A 414 -9.63 2.22 -32.34
CA ASN A 414 -8.58 2.53 -33.32
C ASN A 414 -7.47 1.47 -33.27
N GLU A 415 -7.56 0.49 -34.18
CA GLU A 415 -6.60 -0.63 -34.26
C GLU A 415 -5.14 -0.18 -34.41
N LYS A 416 -4.87 1.01 -34.97
CA LYS A 416 -3.50 1.53 -35.12
C LYS A 416 -2.90 2.05 -33.80
N GLU A 417 -3.74 2.35 -32.82
CA GLU A 417 -3.34 2.94 -31.54
C GLU A 417 -3.46 1.95 -30.37
N THR A 418 -4.15 0.80 -30.56
CA THR A 418 -4.37 -0.24 -29.54
C THR A 418 -3.09 -0.62 -28.78
N ASP A 419 -1.99 -0.84 -29.49
CA ASP A 419 -0.74 -1.26 -28.85
C ASP A 419 0.00 -0.15 -28.12
N LYS A 420 -0.20 1.10 -28.54
CA LYS A 420 0.38 2.27 -27.87
C LYS A 420 -0.27 2.55 -26.52
N LEU A 421 -1.50 2.07 -26.30
CA LEU A 421 -2.18 2.20 -25.02
C LEU A 421 -1.58 1.28 -23.95
N MET A 422 -0.89 0.20 -24.36
CA MET A 422 -0.18 -0.74 -23.48
C MET A 422 -1.04 -1.26 -22.31
N ILE A 423 -2.36 -1.40 -22.51
CA ILE A 423 -3.31 -1.71 -21.43
C ILE A 423 -2.97 -3.03 -20.73
N GLY A 424 -2.67 -4.08 -21.49
CA GLY A 424 -2.28 -5.38 -20.96
C GLY A 424 -0.98 -5.32 -20.16
N SER A 425 0.01 -4.56 -20.63
CA SER A 425 1.28 -4.36 -19.92
C SER A 425 1.09 -3.59 -18.61
N TYR A 426 0.30 -2.51 -18.62
CA TYR A 426 0.02 -1.74 -17.41
C TYR A 426 -0.81 -2.54 -16.40
N PHE A 427 -1.74 -3.36 -16.86
CA PHE A 427 -2.50 -4.26 -15.99
C PHE A 427 -1.59 -5.33 -15.36
N MET A 428 -0.72 -5.97 -16.14
CA MET A 428 0.29 -6.88 -15.62
C MET A 428 1.20 -6.18 -14.59
N MET A 429 1.64 -4.95 -14.87
CA MET A 429 2.44 -4.16 -13.94
C MET A 429 1.69 -3.84 -12.64
N PHE A 430 0.39 -3.55 -12.70
CA PHE A 430 -0.45 -3.37 -11.52
C PHE A 430 -0.47 -4.64 -10.66
N LEU A 431 -0.73 -5.79 -11.28
CA LEU A 431 -0.77 -7.09 -10.61
C LEU A 431 0.59 -7.46 -10.00
N LEU A 432 1.68 -7.21 -10.72
CA LEU A 432 3.05 -7.45 -10.25
C LEU A 432 3.42 -6.51 -9.09
N GLU A 433 3.10 -5.22 -9.23
CA GLU A 433 3.37 -4.21 -8.21
C GLU A 433 2.66 -4.57 -6.91
N TYR A 434 1.36 -4.86 -6.94
CA TYR A 434 0.59 -5.09 -5.71
C TYR A 434 0.59 -6.54 -5.22
N GLY A 435 0.79 -7.51 -6.11
CA GLY A 435 0.79 -8.94 -5.76
C GLY A 435 2.16 -9.47 -5.33
N ILE A 436 3.26 -8.91 -5.86
CA ILE A 436 4.63 -9.43 -5.65
C ILE A 436 5.55 -8.41 -4.99
N HIS A 437 5.55 -7.17 -5.47
CA HIS A 437 6.50 -6.14 -5.00
C HIS A 437 6.02 -5.34 -3.82
N PHE A 438 4.71 -5.23 -3.63
CA PHE A 438 4.15 -4.48 -2.54
C PHE A 438 4.36 -5.27 -1.26
N PRO A 439 4.94 -4.65 -0.23
CA PRO A 439 5.18 -5.34 1.01
C PRO A 439 3.85 -5.85 1.60
N GLN A 440 3.79 -7.15 1.87
CA GLN A 440 2.52 -7.88 2.06
C GLN A 440 1.93 -7.73 3.46
N HIS A 441 1.92 -6.50 3.95
CA HIS A 441 1.75 -6.23 5.35
C HIS A 441 0.32 -6.35 5.86
N HIS A 442 0.11 -7.16 6.90
CA HIS A 442 -1.14 -7.22 7.63
C HIS A 442 -1.40 -5.87 8.28
N GLY A 443 -2.48 -5.20 7.86
CA GLY A 443 -2.89 -3.93 8.44
C GLY A 443 -1.97 -2.77 8.08
N MET A 444 -1.66 -2.56 6.81
CA MET A 444 -0.97 -1.32 6.41
C MET A 444 -1.84 -0.32 5.66
N THR A 445 -1.77 0.89 6.19
CA THR A 445 -1.91 2.18 5.52
C THR A 445 -1.06 2.19 4.24
N PHE A 446 -1.69 2.29 3.07
CA PHE A 446 -1.01 2.50 1.78
C PHE A 446 -0.18 3.78 1.83
N PRO A 447 1.17 3.75 1.95
CA PRO A 447 1.95 4.97 1.92
C PRO A 447 1.98 5.46 0.48
N PHE A 448 1.06 6.36 0.16
CA PHE A 448 1.25 7.18 -1.01
C PHE A 448 2.42 8.10 -0.70
N SER A 449 3.56 7.90 -1.36
CA SER A 449 4.76 8.64 -0.98
C SER A 449 4.59 10.12 -1.35
N THR A 450 4.40 10.94 -0.34
CA THR A 450 5.04 12.25 -0.33
C THR A 450 6.54 12.02 -0.30
N VAL A 451 7.26 12.48 -1.31
CA VAL A 451 8.64 12.90 -1.12
C VAL A 451 8.57 14.13 -0.21
N LEU A 452 8.42 13.93 1.08
CA LEU A 452 8.64 14.95 2.10
C LEU A 452 9.78 14.43 2.95
N ASP A 453 10.89 15.15 2.89
CA ASP A 453 11.89 15.14 3.94
C ASP A 453 11.17 15.26 5.28
N SER A 454 11.58 14.40 6.20
CA SER A 454 11.47 14.53 7.65
C SER A 454 10.42 15.53 8.14
N HIS A 455 9.23 15.06 8.50
CA HIS A 455 8.53 15.40 9.74
C HIS A 455 7.25 14.54 9.85
N THR A 456 7.37 13.53 10.72
CA THR A 456 6.31 12.92 11.53
C THR A 456 5.07 12.40 10.79
N ILE A 457 5.11 11.11 10.44
CA ILE A 457 3.93 10.29 10.13
C ILE A 457 3.38 9.78 11.47
N ASP A 458 2.23 10.29 11.91
CA ASP A 458 1.50 9.72 13.04
C ASP A 458 0.61 8.56 12.56
N LEU A 459 1.04 7.33 12.86
CA LEU A 459 0.33 6.09 12.51
C LEU A 459 -0.81 5.74 13.48
N SER A 460 -1.05 6.53 14.53
CA SER A 460 -2.01 6.17 15.58
C SER A 460 -3.50 6.25 15.15
N HIS A 461 -3.81 6.85 14.00
CA HIS A 461 -5.21 7.11 13.59
C HIS A 461 -5.57 6.73 12.15
N GLY A 462 -4.76 5.95 11.43
CA GLY A 462 -5.13 5.48 10.08
C GLY A 462 -5.45 6.63 9.11
N LYS A 463 -4.66 7.71 9.12
CA LYS A 463 -4.76 8.81 8.15
C LYS A 463 -3.38 9.12 7.59
N LEU A 464 -3.23 9.05 6.27
CA LEU A 464 -2.04 9.50 5.56
C LEU A 464 -2.37 10.84 4.91
N CYS A 465 -1.52 11.82 5.19
CA CYS A 465 -1.54 13.14 4.59
C CYS A 465 -0.67 13.13 3.35
N PHE A 466 -1.24 13.46 2.20
CA PHE A 466 -0.43 13.94 1.08
C PHE A 466 -0.26 15.44 1.26
N VAL A 467 0.99 15.89 1.37
CA VAL A 467 1.35 17.29 1.21
C VAL A 467 2.57 17.35 0.31
N LYS A 468 2.35 17.54 -1.00
CA LYS A 468 3.34 18.23 -1.84
C LYS A 468 2.62 18.83 -3.04
N GLY A 469 2.77 20.14 -3.24
CA GLY A 469 2.22 20.86 -4.40
C GLY A 469 0.80 21.42 -4.28
N GLY A 470 0.21 21.52 -3.08
CA GLY A 470 -1.12 22.12 -2.90
C GLY A 470 -2.30 21.15 -3.07
N PHE A 471 -2.04 19.84 -3.14
CA PHE A 471 -3.04 18.78 -3.08
C PHE A 471 -3.06 18.14 -1.70
N THR A 472 -4.25 18.06 -1.10
CA THR A 472 -4.46 17.30 0.14
C THR A 472 -5.52 16.22 -0.09
N VAL A 473 -5.15 15.10 -0.73
CA VAL A 473 -6.04 13.93 -0.75
C VAL A 473 -5.80 13.14 0.53
N LEU A 474 -6.56 13.42 1.60
CA LEU A 474 -6.47 12.70 2.88
C LEU A 474 -7.05 11.28 2.76
N HIS A 475 -6.26 10.30 2.35
CA HIS A 475 -6.67 8.90 2.47
C HIS A 475 -5.51 8.02 2.89
N SER A 476 -5.63 7.46 4.09
CA SER A 476 -5.10 6.12 4.28
C SER A 476 -6.23 5.14 3.96
N ALA A 477 -5.91 4.11 3.18
CA ALA A 477 -6.67 2.89 3.23
C ALA A 477 -5.94 1.98 4.20
N TYR A 478 -6.36 1.98 5.46
CA TYR A 478 -5.97 0.92 6.38
C TYR A 478 -6.89 -0.27 6.12
N ILE A 479 -6.32 -1.44 5.86
CA ILE A 479 -7.10 -2.69 5.88
C ILE A 479 -7.06 -3.23 7.28
N GLY A 480 -8.06 -2.87 8.09
CA GLY A 480 -8.22 -3.51 9.39
C GLY A 480 -8.65 -4.96 9.30
N ASP A 481 -9.11 -5.41 8.13
CA ASP A 481 -9.60 -6.76 7.90
C ASP A 481 -8.58 -7.62 7.15
N ILE A 482 -7.83 -8.37 7.94
CA ILE A 482 -6.78 -9.28 7.48
C ILE A 482 -7.27 -10.31 6.45
N LYS A 483 -8.53 -10.74 6.54
CA LYS A 483 -9.14 -11.74 5.65
C LYS A 483 -9.39 -11.16 4.27
N LYS A 484 -9.93 -9.94 4.21
CA LYS A 484 -10.14 -9.22 2.96
C LYS A 484 -8.84 -8.88 2.25
N TYR A 485 -7.81 -8.51 3.02
CA TYR A 485 -6.47 -8.31 2.45
C TYR A 485 -5.91 -9.60 1.85
N ARG A 486 -6.03 -10.71 2.57
CA ARG A 486 -5.59 -12.03 2.10
C ARG A 486 -6.29 -12.43 0.80
N TYR A 487 -7.61 -12.26 0.75
CA TYR A 487 -8.41 -12.51 -0.45
C TYR A 487 -7.96 -11.63 -1.63
N PHE A 488 -7.73 -10.33 -1.39
CA PHE A 488 -7.19 -9.41 -2.39
C PHE A 488 -5.83 -9.85 -2.94
N VAL A 489 -4.89 -10.21 -2.07
CA VAL A 489 -3.55 -10.64 -2.48
C VAL A 489 -3.61 -11.96 -3.24
N ASN A 490 -4.44 -12.92 -2.80
CA ASN A 490 -4.67 -14.16 -3.52
C ASN A 490 -5.23 -13.89 -4.93
N ALA A 491 -6.22 -12.98 -5.05
CA ALA A 491 -6.77 -12.55 -6.34
C ALA A 491 -5.72 -11.91 -7.26
N LEU A 492 -4.83 -11.07 -6.72
CA LEU A 492 -3.74 -10.45 -7.50
C LEU A 492 -2.79 -11.51 -8.07
N ILE A 493 -2.39 -12.49 -7.26
CA ILE A 493 -1.41 -13.52 -7.65
C ILE A 493 -1.99 -14.48 -8.69
N THR A 494 -3.22 -14.96 -8.48
CA THR A 494 -3.88 -15.88 -9.42
C THR A 494 -4.14 -15.20 -10.78
N THR A 495 -4.54 -13.93 -10.75
CA THR A 495 -4.73 -13.12 -11.97
C THR A 495 -3.39 -12.81 -12.64
N LEU A 496 -2.34 -12.51 -11.88
CA LEU A 496 -1.01 -12.27 -12.44
C LEU A 496 -0.54 -13.46 -13.26
N TRP A 497 -0.67 -14.67 -12.72
CA TRP A 497 -0.32 -15.87 -13.46
C TRP A 497 -1.21 -16.11 -14.67
N GLU A 498 -2.52 -15.83 -14.59
CA GLU A 498 -3.43 -15.95 -15.73
C GLU A 498 -3.01 -15.04 -16.90
N VAL A 499 -2.66 -13.79 -16.59
CA VAL A 499 -2.14 -12.82 -17.56
C VAL A 499 -0.79 -13.28 -18.14
N VAL A 500 0.13 -13.78 -17.31
CA VAL A 500 1.46 -14.21 -17.79
C VAL A 500 1.36 -15.48 -18.64
N ALA A 501 0.59 -16.46 -18.20
CA ALA A 501 0.32 -17.69 -18.92
C ALA A 501 -0.21 -17.38 -20.33
N TYR A 502 -1.18 -16.47 -20.41
CA TYR A 502 -1.71 -15.96 -21.67
C TYR A 502 -0.62 -15.27 -22.52
N LEU A 503 0.12 -14.32 -21.95
CA LEU A 503 1.13 -13.54 -22.68
C LEU A 503 2.28 -14.37 -23.25
N THR A 504 2.56 -15.52 -22.63
CA THR A 504 3.69 -16.39 -22.93
C THR A 504 3.29 -17.69 -23.64
N ASN A 505 1.98 -17.89 -23.86
CA ASN A 505 1.39 -19.17 -24.29
C ASN A 505 1.78 -20.35 -23.40
N THR A 506 1.99 -20.11 -22.10
CA THR A 506 2.30 -21.16 -21.13
C THR A 506 0.98 -21.74 -20.62
N ALA A 507 0.90 -23.06 -20.48
CA ALA A 507 -0.27 -23.72 -19.92
C ALA A 507 -0.46 -23.28 -18.45
N TYR A 508 -1.65 -22.77 -18.12
CA TYR A 508 -1.95 -22.24 -16.79
C TYR A 508 -1.69 -23.25 -15.67
N ASN A 509 -1.92 -24.53 -15.92
CA ASN A 509 -1.70 -25.64 -14.98
C ASN A 509 -0.22 -25.97 -14.73
N SER A 510 0.73 -25.31 -15.40
CA SER A 510 2.16 -25.38 -15.07
C SER A 510 2.49 -24.79 -13.68
N VAL A 511 1.56 -23.99 -13.14
CA VAL A 511 1.61 -23.48 -11.77
C VAL A 511 0.41 -24.01 -10.99
N LYS A 512 0.69 -24.60 -9.84
CA LYS A 512 -0.30 -25.12 -8.90
C LYS A 512 -0.41 -24.19 -7.70
N PHE A 513 -1.64 -23.76 -7.42
CA PHE A 513 -1.98 -22.98 -6.26
C PHE A 513 -2.47 -23.90 -5.14
N LYS A 514 -1.73 -23.94 -4.03
CA LYS A 514 -2.08 -24.70 -2.83
C LYS A 514 -2.44 -23.75 -1.70
N TYR A 515 -3.56 -24.01 -1.05
CA TYR A 515 -3.96 -23.24 0.12
C TYR A 515 -3.26 -23.76 1.38
N VAL A 516 -2.83 -22.84 2.23
CA VAL A 516 -2.26 -23.13 3.55
C VAL A 516 -2.85 -22.21 4.61
N LYS A 517 -3.04 -22.76 5.81
CA LYS A 517 -3.45 -22.00 7.00
C LYS A 517 -2.21 -21.32 7.61
N GLU A 518 -2.43 -20.33 8.48
CA GLU A 518 -1.35 -19.55 9.11
C GLU A 518 -0.42 -20.41 10.00
N ASP A 519 -0.94 -21.51 10.52
CA ASP A 519 -0.20 -22.53 11.27
C ASP A 519 0.55 -23.53 10.35
N GLY A 520 0.56 -23.30 9.04
CA GLY A 520 1.26 -24.12 8.05
C GLY A 520 0.62 -25.48 7.76
N THR A 521 -0.59 -25.74 8.28
CA THR A 521 -1.39 -26.91 7.86
C THR A 521 -2.00 -26.68 6.48
N ASN A 522 -2.34 -27.78 5.81
CA ASN A 522 -3.00 -27.72 4.50
C ASN A 522 -4.37 -27.04 4.60
N GLY A 523 -4.63 -26.13 3.67
CA GLY A 523 -5.91 -25.45 3.55
C GLY A 523 -6.98 -26.28 2.85
N GLU A 524 -8.24 -25.90 3.07
CA GLU A 524 -9.45 -26.51 2.51
C GLU A 524 -9.91 -25.81 1.21
N GLY A 525 -9.24 -24.72 0.86
CA GLY A 525 -9.51 -23.92 -0.33
C GLY A 525 -10.31 -22.66 -0.03
N ASN A 526 -10.23 -22.10 1.17
CA ASN A 526 -10.93 -20.87 1.53
C ASN A 526 -10.02 -19.64 1.32
N PRO A 527 -10.20 -18.85 0.25
CA PRO A 527 -9.32 -17.73 -0.08
C PRO A 527 -9.41 -16.54 0.88
N LEU A 528 -10.42 -16.46 1.75
CA LEU A 528 -10.52 -15.45 2.80
C LEU A 528 -9.65 -15.83 4.01
N GLU A 529 -9.57 -17.12 4.35
CA GLU A 529 -8.89 -17.61 5.55
C GLU A 529 -7.47 -18.13 5.28
N GLU A 530 -7.16 -18.50 4.05
CA GLU A 530 -5.97 -19.27 3.71
C GLU A 530 -5.10 -18.57 2.66
N TYR A 531 -3.79 -18.78 2.77
CA TYR A 531 -2.81 -18.17 1.88
C TYR A 531 -2.48 -19.11 0.72
N LEU A 532 -2.16 -18.54 -0.43
CA LEU A 532 -1.65 -19.31 -1.56
C LEU A 532 -0.13 -19.51 -1.46
N ILE A 533 0.27 -20.79 -1.44
CA ILE A 533 1.60 -21.26 -1.85
C ILE A 533 1.56 -21.63 -3.33
N ILE A 534 2.64 -21.29 -4.01
CA ILE A 534 2.79 -21.44 -5.44
C ILE A 534 3.83 -22.52 -5.71
N ASP A 535 3.38 -23.64 -6.26
CA ASP A 535 4.25 -24.70 -6.75
C ASP A 535 4.37 -24.59 -8.27
N ILE A 536 5.60 -24.56 -8.74
CA ILE A 536 5.92 -24.43 -10.16
C ILE A 536 6.40 -25.80 -10.62
N ASP A 537 5.62 -26.43 -11.48
CA ASP A 537 6.01 -27.68 -12.14
C ASP A 537 6.84 -27.34 -13.41
N GLU A 538 7.03 -28.31 -14.29
CA GLU A 538 7.58 -28.07 -15.61
C GLU A 538 6.69 -27.06 -16.38
N MET A 539 7.29 -25.97 -16.85
CA MET A 539 6.60 -24.98 -17.69
C MET A 539 6.34 -25.59 -19.06
N LYS A 540 5.06 -25.84 -19.37
CA LYS A 540 4.63 -26.40 -20.65
C LYS A 540 3.98 -25.34 -21.50
N GLU A 541 4.22 -25.37 -22.80
CA GLU A 541 3.44 -24.58 -23.75
C GLU A 541 1.99 -25.10 -23.76
N ASN A 542 1.06 -24.19 -24.00
CA ASN A 542 -0.35 -24.52 -24.17
C ASN A 542 -0.54 -25.21 -25.52
N GLU A 543 -1.34 -26.27 -25.58
CA GLU A 543 -1.58 -27.02 -26.82
C GLU A 543 -2.51 -26.26 -27.79
N GLU A 544 -3.18 -25.20 -27.31
CA GLU A 544 -4.12 -24.38 -28.09
C GLU A 544 -3.61 -22.93 -28.23
N ASP A 545 -3.21 -22.54 -29.44
CA ASP A 545 -2.67 -21.20 -29.75
C ASP A 545 -3.71 -20.07 -29.77
N ASN A 546 -5.02 -20.39 -29.73
CA ASN A 546 -6.11 -19.43 -29.93
C ASN A 546 -7.06 -19.30 -28.72
N LYS A 547 -6.53 -19.34 -27.49
CA LYS A 547 -7.37 -19.04 -26.32
C LYS A 547 -7.68 -17.56 -26.23
N ILE A 548 -8.93 -17.24 -25.91
CA ILE A 548 -9.39 -15.90 -25.54
C ILE A 548 -9.00 -15.66 -24.08
N PHE A 549 -8.47 -14.47 -23.77
CA PHE A 549 -8.16 -14.05 -22.42
C PHE A 549 -9.45 -13.94 -21.60
N THR A 550 -9.48 -14.63 -20.46
CA THR A 550 -10.58 -14.59 -19.49
C THR A 550 -10.00 -14.53 -18.08
N PHE A 551 -10.86 -14.31 -17.08
CA PHE A 551 -10.51 -14.42 -15.66
C PHE A 551 -10.94 -15.77 -15.06
N ASP A 552 -11.24 -16.78 -15.90
CA ASP A 552 -11.93 -17.98 -15.43
C ASP A 552 -11.05 -18.87 -14.55
N ASN A 553 -9.74 -18.91 -14.77
CA ASN A 553 -8.87 -19.72 -13.92
C ASN A 553 -8.67 -19.05 -12.56
N ALA A 554 -8.41 -17.73 -12.53
CA ALA A 554 -8.38 -16.98 -11.29
C ALA A 554 -9.71 -17.11 -10.53
N LYS A 555 -10.85 -16.96 -11.22
CA LYS A 555 -12.17 -17.19 -10.62
C LYS A 555 -12.29 -18.58 -10.02
N LYS A 556 -11.94 -19.65 -10.72
CA LYS A 556 -12.04 -21.03 -10.22
C LYS A 556 -11.28 -21.22 -8.91
N ILE A 557 -10.10 -20.62 -8.79
CA ILE A 557 -9.31 -20.66 -7.56
C ILE A 557 -10.00 -19.83 -6.47
N MET A 558 -10.49 -18.65 -6.80
CA MET A 558 -11.15 -17.74 -5.85
C MET A 558 -12.59 -18.16 -5.47
N LYS A 559 -13.24 -19.07 -6.20
CA LYS A 559 -14.69 -19.40 -6.12
C LYS A 559 -15.10 -20.43 -5.06
N LYS A 560 -14.25 -20.82 -4.14
CA LYS A 560 -14.66 -21.63 -2.98
C LYS A 560 -15.15 -20.75 -1.81
N ILE A 561 -16.18 -19.94 -2.06
CA ILE A 561 -16.98 -19.28 -1.03
C ILE A 561 -18.45 -19.54 -1.33
#